data_AF-T1HQR4-F1
#
_entry.id   AF-T1HQR4-F1
#
_cell.length_a   1.000
_cell.length_b   1.000
_cell.length_c   1.000
_cell.angle_alpha   90.00
_cell.angle_beta   90.00
_cell.angle_gamma   90.00
#
_symmetry.space_group_name_H-M   'P 1'
#
loop_
_entity.id
_entity.type
_entity.pdbx_description
1 polymer ?
#
loop_
_entity_poly.entity_id
_entity_poly.type
_entity_poly.pdbx_seq_one_letter_code
_entity_poly.pdbx_strand_id
1 'polypeptide(L)' 'MDEKEFRVLIKHYFMKGKTPQETKEKLDKHYSDSAPSIRTVYKWFQAWSGGLENRESRHTAE' A
#
# COMPACT_ATOMS: atom_id res chain seq x y z
N MET A 1 -13.06 -5.45 -4.57
CA MET A 1 -11.89 -4.56 -4.55
C MET A 1 -10.68 -5.42 -4.74
N ASP A 2 -10.09 -5.34 -5.92
CA ASP A 2 -8.86 -6.08 -6.23
C ASP A 2 -7.65 -5.42 -5.58
N GLU A 3 -6.56 -6.18 -5.43
CA GLU A 3 -5.29 -5.66 -4.90
C GLU A 3 -4.81 -4.42 -5.69
N LYS A 4 -5.05 -4.42 -7.00
CA LYS A 4 -4.72 -3.30 -7.89
C LYS A 4 -5.53 -2.04 -7.55
N GLU A 5 -6.82 -2.18 -7.22
CA GLU A 5 -7.66 -1.05 -6.82
C GLU A 5 -7.21 -0.48 -5.48
N PHE A 6 -6.91 -1.34 -4.51
CA PHE A 6 -6.34 -0.91 -3.24
C PHE A 6 -4.99 -0.21 -3.43
N ARG A 7 -4.13 -0.71 -4.31
CA ARG A 7 -2.85 -0.06 -4.63
C ARG A 7 -3.05 1.36 -5.16
N VAL A 8 -4.02 1.58 -6.06
CA VAL A 8 -4.34 2.93 -6.58
C VAL A 8 -4.89 3.84 -5.47
N LEU A 9 -5.79 3.32 -4.63
CA LEU A 9 -6.34 4.05 -3.47
C LEU A 9 -5.26 4.45 -2.47
N ILE A 10 -4.40 3.52 -2.07
CA ILE A 10 -3.28 3.74 -1.15
C ILE A 10 -2.31 4.77 -1.76
N LYS A 11 -2.05 4.70 -3.07
CA LYS A 11 -1.18 5.67 -3.78
C LYS A 11 -1.77 7.07 -3.76
N HIS A 12 -3.07 7.20 -3.95
CA HIS A 12 -3.76 8.48 -3.84
C HIS A 12 -3.62 9.09 -2.44
N TYR A 13 -3.74 8.29 -1.37
CA TYR A 13 -3.54 8.77 -0.01
C TYR A 13 -2.09 9.14 0.30
N PHE A 14 -1.12 8.37 -0.22
CA PHE A 14 0.30 8.72 -0.15
C PHE A 14 0.59 10.07 -0.84
N MET A 15 0.06 10.30 -2.04
CA MET A 15 0.22 11.57 -2.75
C MET A 15 -0.42 12.76 -2.00
N LYS A 16 -1.48 12.50 -1.21
CA LYS A 16 -2.09 13.48 -0.32
C LYS A 16 -1.28 13.75 0.97
N GLY A 17 -0.12 13.10 1.14
CA GLY A 17 0.74 13.26 2.31
C GLY A 17 0.20 12.58 3.57
N LYS A 18 -0.74 11.64 3.44
CA LYS A 18 -1.25 10.89 4.59
C LYS A 18 -0.24 9.87 5.09
N THR A 19 -0.36 9.50 6.35
CA THR A 19 0.47 8.41 6.92
C THR A 19 -0.11 7.02 6.56
N PRO A 20 0.72 5.96 6.62
CA PRO A 20 0.25 4.59 6.46
C PRO A 20 -0.86 4.21 7.45
N GLN A 21 -0.78 4.72 8.69
CA GLN A 21 -1.76 4.46 9.75
C GLN A 21 -3.11 5.09 9.42
N GLU A 22 -3.13 6.38 9.05
CA GLU A 22 -4.37 7.04 8.61
C GLU A 22 -5.00 6.40 7.38
N THR A 23 -4.15 5.91 6.46
CA THR A 23 -4.60 5.21 5.27
C THR A 23 -5.25 3.89 5.66
N LYS A 24 -4.62 3.10 6.55
CA LYS A 24 -5.19 1.86 7.07
C LYS A 24 -6.50 2.09 7.80
N GLU A 25 -6.58 3.08 8.69
CA GLU A 25 -7.82 3.38 9.43
C GLU A 25 -8.98 3.72 8.49
N LYS A 26 -8.72 4.52 7.44
CA LYS A 26 -9.73 4.81 6.41
C LYS A 26 -10.14 3.56 5.66
N LEU A 27 -9.17 2.71 5.30
CA LEU A 27 -9.48 1.46 4.61
C LEU A 27 -10.28 0.50 5.51
N ASP A 28 -9.95 0.41 6.79
CA ASP A 28 -10.63 -0.43 7.77
C ASP A 28 -12.08 0.02 7.99
N LYS A 29 -12.31 1.33 8.07
CA LYS A 29 -13.64 1.91 8.23
C LYS A 29 -14.56 1.68 7.01
N HIS A 30 -13.99 1.69 5.80
CA HIS A 30 -14.77 1.58 4.57
C HIS A 30 -14.88 0.15 4.03
N TYR A 31 -13.86 -0.68 4.27
CA TYR A 31 -13.71 -2.00 3.66
C TYR A 31 -13.54 -3.14 4.68
N SER A 32 -13.39 -2.83 5.98
CA SER A 32 -13.24 -3.75 7.12
C SER A 32 -12.47 -5.03 6.79
N ASP A 33 -13.15 -6.14 6.49
CA ASP A 33 -12.53 -7.45 6.24
C ASP A 33 -11.79 -7.52 4.90
N SER A 34 -12.25 -6.76 3.90
CA SER A 34 -11.58 -6.64 2.60
C SER A 34 -10.39 -5.69 2.62
N ALA A 35 -10.14 -4.99 3.73
CA ALA A 35 -9.07 -4.01 3.80
C ALA A 35 -7.68 -4.71 3.88
N PRO A 36 -6.69 -4.26 3.11
CA PRO A 36 -5.34 -4.79 3.22
C PRO A 36 -4.76 -4.54 4.62
N SER A 37 -3.92 -5.46 5.08
CA SER A 37 -3.25 -5.33 6.38
C SER A 37 -2.34 -4.11 6.42
N ILE A 38 -2.12 -3.55 7.62
CA ILE A 38 -1.22 -2.41 7.81
C ILE A 38 0.19 -2.68 7.26
N ARG A 39 0.68 -3.92 7.34
CA ARG A 39 1.97 -4.35 6.78
C ARG A 39 2.03 -4.15 5.26
N THR A 40 0.95 -4.49 4.56
CA THR A 40 0.83 -4.30 3.11
C THR A 40 0.85 -2.81 2.77
N VAL A 41 0.06 -1.99 3.48
CA VAL A 41 0.08 -0.52 3.33
C VAL A 41 1.49 0.04 3.54
N TYR A 42 2.20 -0.41 4.57
CA TYR A 42 3.55 0.03 4.88
C TYR A 42 4.58 -0.38 3.81
N LYS A 43 4.43 -1.58 3.23
CA LYS A 43 5.26 -2.04 2.10
C LYS A 43 5.09 -1.13 0.87
N TRP A 44 3.86 -0.80 0.51
CA TRP A 44 3.56 0.11 -0.60
C TRP A 44 4.12 1.51 -0.38
N PHE A 45 3.92 2.06 0.83
CA PHE A 45 4.44 3.37 1.20
C PHE A 45 5.97 3.45 1.10
N GLN A 46 6.68 2.43 1.61
CA GLN A 46 8.14 2.36 1.47
C GLN A 46 8.60 2.20 0.02
N ALA A 47 7.88 1.41 -0.78
CA ALA A 47 8.19 1.24 -2.20
C ALA A 47 8.11 2.58 -2.95
N TRP A 48 7.13 3.42 -2.63
CA TRP A 48 6.97 4.75 -3.23
C TRP A 48 7.86 5.82 -2.62
N SER A 49 8.15 5.76 -1.32
CA SER A 49 9.01 6.75 -0.66
C SER A 49 10.50 6.54 -0.95
N GLY A 50 10.91 5.28 -1.19
CA GLY A 50 12.32 4.91 -1.33
C GLY A 50 12.86 4.90 -2.76
N GLY A 51 12.08 5.30 -3.78
CA GLY A 51 12.49 5.15 -5.19
C GLY A 51 12.75 3.69 -5.61
N LEU A 52 12.27 2.73 -4.82
CA LEU A 52 12.49 1.29 -4.95
C LEU A 52 11.47 0.65 -5.90
N GLU A 53 11.21 1.28 -7.05
CA GLU A 53 10.42 0.68 -8.13
C GLU A 53 11.14 -0.53 -8.76
N ASN A 54 12.43 -0.77 -8.43
CA ASN A 54 13.29 -1.76 -9.07
C ASN A 54 13.91 -2.80 -8.11
N ARG A 55 13.13 -3.38 -7.18
CA ARG A 55 13.62 -4.51 -6.36
C ARG A 55 12.65 -5.69 -6.21
N GLU A 56 11.43 -5.61 -6.72
CA GLU A 56 10.53 -6.78 -6.81
C GLU A 56 10.87 -7.73 -7.97
N SER A 57 11.96 -7.49 -8.72
CA SER A 57 12.49 -8.44 -9.72
C SER A 57 13.59 -9.38 -9.18
N ARG A 58 13.88 -9.39 -7.87
CA ARG A 58 14.98 -10.19 -7.28
C ARG A 58 14.54 -11.17 -6.16
N HIS A 59 13.34 -11.72 -6.26
CA HIS A 59 12.93 -12.86 -5.43
C HIS A 59 12.19 -13.94 -6.23
N THR A 60 12.81 -14.33 -7.35
CA THR A 60 12.66 -15.66 -7.97
C THR A 60 13.86 -15.84 -8.90
N ALA A 61 15.01 -16.17 -8.31
CA ALA A 61 16.10 -16.86 -9.00
C ALA A 61 16.78 -17.70 -7.93
N GLU A 62 16.36 -18.97 -7.93
CA GLU A 62 17.06 -20.20 -7.47
C GLU A 62 17.64 -20.25 -6.05
#